data_AF-H3RLV4-F1
#
_entry.id   AF-H3RLV4-F1
#
_cell.length_a   1.000
_cell.length_b   1.000
_cell.length_c   1.000
_cell.angle_alpha   90.00
_cell.angle_beta   90.00
_cell.angle_gamma   90.00
#
_symmetry.space_group_name_H-M   'P 1'
#
loop_
_entity.id
_entity.type
_entity.pdbx_description
1 polymer ?
#
loop_
_entity_poly.entity_id
_entity_poly.type
_entity_poly.pdbx_seq_one_letter_code
_entity_poly.pdbx_strand_id
1 'polypeptide(L)'
;MVIDCGGFDADINRVAVAVADVVIVPANDTVTEQIGLAKFDKVLAEISKQMDVELNAKIMFCKTEPNQKHFPDMEDTLKKVKHMSLLNSRLSYRRGRYGFTQSLRQGMGITEIKHGRASAAGKEVVALVKELRKLVENGK
;
A
#
# COMPACT_ATOMS: atom_id res chain seq x y z
N MET A 1 -8.55 6.43 11.45
CA MET A 1 -7.32 6.15 12.22
C MET A 1 -6.32 5.49 11.27
N VAL A 2 -5.01 5.61 11.49
CA VAL A 2 -3.99 4.89 10.72
C VAL A 2 -3.16 4.08 11.71
N ILE A 3 -2.95 2.79 11.42
CA ILE A 3 -2.13 1.88 12.21
C ILE A 3 -0.95 1.47 11.33
N ASP A 4 0.27 1.69 11.81
CA ASP A 4 1.49 1.25 11.13
C ASP A 4 1.94 -0.09 11.73
N CYS A 5 1.91 -1.14 10.91
CA CYS A 5 2.22 -2.50 11.34
C CYS A 5 3.64 -2.87 10.93
N GLY A 6 4.37 -3.53 11.82
CA GLY A 6 5.66 -4.13 11.48
C GLY A 6 5.51 -5.28 10.47
N GLY A 7 6.60 -5.66 9.80
CA GLY A 7 6.60 -6.70 8.76
C GLY A 7 6.49 -8.15 9.25
N PHE A 8 6.19 -8.37 10.53
CA PHE A 8 6.07 -9.69 11.12
C PHE A 8 4.61 -10.08 11.29
N ASP A 9 4.32 -11.37 11.12
CA ASP A 9 3.01 -11.91 11.47
C ASP A 9 2.94 -12.07 12.99
N ALA A 10 2.26 -11.12 13.64
CA ALA A 10 2.07 -11.05 15.08
C ALA A 10 0.59 -10.88 15.38
N ASP A 11 0.13 -11.40 16.53
CA ASP A 11 -1.28 -11.35 16.91
C ASP A 11 -1.85 -9.92 16.87
N ILE A 12 -1.06 -8.92 17.31
CA ILE A 12 -1.46 -7.51 17.26
C ILE A 12 -1.70 -7.01 15.83
N ASN A 13 -0.89 -7.46 14.86
CA ASN A 13 -1.07 -7.10 13.46
C ASN A 13 -2.30 -7.79 12.87
N ARG A 14 -2.56 -9.04 13.27
CA ARG A 14 -3.76 -9.78 12.84
C ARG A 14 -5.03 -9.11 13.36
N VAL A 15 -5.04 -8.67 14.62
CA VAL A 15 -6.16 -7.90 15.19
C VAL A 15 -6.34 -6.58 14.45
N ALA A 16 -5.26 -5.84 14.18
CA ALA A 16 -5.34 -4.60 13.42
C ALA A 16 -5.93 -4.80 12.01
N VAL A 17 -5.56 -5.88 11.33
CA VAL A 17 -6.11 -6.26 10.01
C VAL A 17 -7.60 -6.60 10.10
N ALA A 18 -8.02 -7.35 11.13
CA ALA A 18 -9.40 -7.77 11.28
C ALA A 18 -10.38 -6.61 11.56
N VAL A 19 -9.92 -5.56 12.23
CA VAL A 19 -10.78 -4.41 12.63
C VAL A 19 -10.65 -3.20 11.70
N ALA A 20 -9.77 -3.25 10.70
CA ALA A 20 -9.53 -2.13 9.80
C ALA A 20 -10.61 -2.03 8.72
N ASP A 21 -11.09 -0.80 8.46
CA ASP A 21 -11.97 -0.52 7.31
C ASP A 21 -11.25 -0.78 5.97
N VAL A 22 -9.94 -0.49 5.93
CA VAL A 22 -9.09 -0.64 4.75
C VAL A 22 -7.71 -1.11 5.19
N VAL A 23 -7.26 -2.24 4.65
CA VAL A 23 -5.90 -2.75 4.81
C VAL A 23 -5.10 -2.36 3.58
N ILE A 24 -3.95 -1.73 3.75
CA ILE A 24 -3.06 -1.33 2.64
C ILE A 24 -1.77 -2.15 2.74
N VAL A 25 -1.35 -2.74 1.62
CA VAL A 25 -0.12 -3.54 1.52
C VAL A 25 0.84 -2.87 0.55
N PRO A 26 1.86 -2.14 1.05
CA PRO A 26 2.88 -1.56 0.19
C PRO A 26 3.73 -2.67 -0.44
N ALA A 27 3.80 -2.72 -1.77
CA ALA A 27 4.59 -3.72 -2.50
C ALA A 27 5.18 -3.15 -3.80
N ASN A 28 6.11 -3.86 -4.41
CA ASN A 28 6.65 -3.57 -5.74
C ASN A 28 6.61 -4.84 -6.61
N ASP A 29 7.24 -4.80 -7.78
CA ASP A 29 7.17 -5.89 -8.77
C ASP A 29 8.27 -6.96 -8.59
N THR A 30 9.00 -6.95 -7.48
CA THR A 30 10.14 -7.87 -7.30
C THR A 30 9.69 -9.23 -6.81
N VAL A 31 10.40 -10.29 -7.21
CA VAL A 31 10.10 -11.67 -6.79
C VAL A 31 9.95 -11.83 -5.26
N THR A 32 10.72 -11.08 -4.46
CA THR A 32 10.63 -11.12 -3.00
C THR A 32 9.28 -10.62 -2.48
N GLU A 33 8.77 -9.53 -3.03
CA GLU A 33 7.43 -9.00 -2.69
C GLU A 33 6.35 -10.01 -3.09
N GLN A 34 6.52 -10.73 -4.19
CA GLN A 34 5.51 -11.61 -4.78
C GLN A 34 5.34 -12.84 -3.87
N ILE A 35 6.45 -13.36 -3.36
CA ILE A 35 6.47 -14.40 -2.33
C ILE A 35 5.82 -13.89 -1.03
N GLY A 36 6.10 -12.65 -0.64
CA GLY A 36 5.50 -12.00 0.53
C GLY A 36 3.98 -11.91 0.41
N LEU A 37 3.47 -11.42 -0.72
CA LEU A 37 2.05 -11.32 -1.02
C LEU A 37 1.38 -12.69 -1.03
N ALA A 38 1.98 -13.70 -1.66
CA ALA A 38 1.42 -15.05 -1.67
C ALA A 38 1.33 -15.67 -0.25
N LYS A 39 2.26 -15.34 0.64
CA LYS A 39 2.19 -15.74 2.06
C LYS A 39 1.11 -14.94 2.80
N PHE A 40 1.05 -13.64 2.57
CA PHE A 40 0.09 -12.77 3.24
C PHE A 40 -1.36 -13.08 2.83
N ASP A 41 -1.61 -13.50 1.59
CA ASP A 41 -2.95 -13.97 1.15
C ASP A 41 -3.46 -15.14 2.00
N LYS A 42 -2.56 -16.04 2.43
CA LYS A 42 -2.92 -17.15 3.33
C LYS A 42 -3.26 -16.64 4.73
N VAL A 43 -2.50 -15.66 5.23
CA VAL A 43 -2.79 -15.01 6.53
C VAL A 43 -4.14 -14.30 6.48
N LEU A 44 -4.44 -13.58 5.39
CA LEU A 44 -5.75 -12.95 5.19
C LEU A 44 -6.87 -14.00 5.15
N ALA A 45 -6.66 -15.15 4.49
CA ALA A 45 -7.63 -16.25 4.48
C ALA A 45 -7.88 -16.82 5.88
N GLU A 46 -6.83 -16.97 6.70
CA GLU A 46 -6.95 -17.43 8.08
C GLU A 46 -7.74 -16.43 8.94
N ILE A 47 -7.40 -15.14 8.88
CA ILE A 47 -8.10 -14.10 9.64
C ILE A 47 -9.56 -14.00 9.19
N SER A 48 -9.79 -14.00 7.87
CA SER A 48 -11.13 -13.95 7.27
C SER A 48 -12.00 -15.09 7.80
N LYS A 49 -11.46 -16.32 7.86
CA LYS A 49 -12.16 -17.48 8.40
C LYS A 49 -12.36 -17.42 9.92
N GLN A 50 -11.36 -16.97 10.67
CA GLN A 50 -11.42 -16.91 12.14
C GLN A 50 -12.43 -15.88 12.64
N MET A 51 -12.53 -14.75 11.93
CA MET A 51 -13.32 -13.60 12.33
C MET A 51 -14.66 -13.50 11.58
N ASP A 52 -14.92 -14.43 10.64
CA ASP A 52 -16.11 -14.47 9.78
C ASP A 52 -16.35 -13.15 9.03
N VAL A 53 -15.26 -12.59 8.48
CA VAL A 53 -15.28 -11.33 7.70
C VAL A 53 -14.63 -11.56 6.35
N GLU A 54 -15.23 -11.02 5.28
CA GLU A 54 -14.60 -11.04 3.97
C GLU A 54 -13.52 -9.96 3.89
N LEU A 55 -12.25 -10.38 3.81
CA LEU A 55 -11.13 -9.45 3.72
C LEU A 55 -10.70 -9.22 2.27
N ASN A 56 -10.50 -7.96 1.92
CA ASN A 56 -9.90 -7.55 0.65
C ASN A 56 -8.88 -6.44 0.86
N ALA A 57 -7.63 -6.83 1.08
CA ALA A 57 -6.52 -5.89 1.27
C ALA A 57 -6.11 -5.22 -0.05
N LYS A 58 -5.68 -3.96 0.04
CA LYS A 58 -5.38 -3.10 -1.10
C LYS A 58 -3.87 -3.01 -1.31
N ILE A 59 -3.37 -3.65 -2.36
CA ILE A 59 -1.98 -3.55 -2.77
C ILE A 59 -1.73 -2.13 -3.28
N MET A 60 -0.73 -1.46 -2.72
CA MET A 60 -0.28 -0.14 -3.14
C MET A 60 1.13 -0.26 -3.70
N PHE A 61 1.30 0.05 -4.98
CA PHE A 61 2.64 0.10 -5.55
C PHE A 61 3.50 1.17 -4.87
N CYS A 62 4.64 0.76 -4.34
CA CYS A 62 5.61 1.64 -3.71
C CYS A 62 7.02 1.34 -4.23
N LYS A 63 7.91 2.34 -4.18
CA LYS A 63 9.32 2.19 -4.59
C LYS A 63 9.50 1.63 -6.02
N THR A 64 8.51 1.82 -6.90
CA THR A 64 8.61 1.45 -8.32
C THR A 64 9.33 2.52 -9.12
N GLU A 65 9.95 2.13 -10.23
CA GLU A 65 10.58 3.10 -11.13
C GLU A 65 9.53 4.08 -11.69
N PRO A 66 9.75 5.42 -11.62
CA PRO A 66 8.74 6.40 -12.05
C PRO A 66 8.26 6.25 -13.49
N ASN A 67 9.11 5.70 -14.36
CA ASN A 67 8.83 5.51 -15.78
C ASN A 67 8.32 4.11 -16.13
N GLN A 68 8.32 3.17 -15.17
CA GLN A 68 7.78 1.82 -15.38
C GLN A 68 6.26 1.90 -15.51
N LYS A 69 5.71 1.28 -16.55
CA LYS A 69 4.26 1.25 -16.84
C LYS A 69 3.66 -0.15 -16.81
N HIS A 70 4.49 -1.18 -16.81
CA HIS A 70 4.10 -2.57 -16.87
C HIS A 70 4.73 -3.35 -15.73
N PHE A 71 3.95 -4.24 -15.12
CA PHE A 71 4.28 -4.96 -13.89
C PHE A 71 3.84 -6.42 -13.99
N PRO A 72 4.48 -7.23 -14.86
CA PRO A 72 4.02 -8.57 -15.21
C PRO A 72 3.97 -9.52 -14.01
N ASP A 73 4.94 -9.41 -13.09
CA ASP A 73 5.00 -10.29 -11.92
C ASP A 73 3.85 -9.99 -10.94
N MET A 74 3.48 -8.71 -10.79
CA MET A 74 2.30 -8.31 -10.03
C MET A 74 1.01 -8.76 -10.72
N GLU A 75 0.91 -8.60 -12.04
CA GLU A 75 -0.25 -9.08 -12.82
C GLU A 75 -0.47 -10.58 -12.61
N ASP A 76 0.60 -11.37 -12.60
CA ASP A 76 0.53 -12.80 -12.31
C ASP A 76 0.22 -13.13 -10.85
N THR A 77 0.67 -12.29 -9.92
CA THR A 77 0.32 -12.42 -8.50
C THR A 77 -1.17 -12.16 -8.28
N LEU A 78 -1.72 -11.11 -8.90
CA LEU A 78 -3.14 -10.74 -8.81
C LEU A 78 -4.08 -11.82 -9.36
N LYS A 79 -3.63 -12.65 -10.31
CA LYS A 79 -4.39 -13.82 -10.79
C LYS A 79 -4.46 -14.96 -9.78
N LYS A 80 -3.56 -15.00 -8.81
CA LYS A 80 -3.37 -16.13 -7.86
C LYS A 80 -3.93 -15.84 -6.48
N VAL A 81 -3.81 -14.60 -6.00
CA VAL A 81 -4.32 -14.17 -4.69
C VAL A 81 -5.83 -13.96 -4.74
N LYS A 82 -6.51 -14.17 -3.60
CA LYS A 82 -7.98 -14.06 -3.52
C LYS A 82 -8.45 -12.92 -2.62
N HIS A 83 -7.65 -12.58 -1.61
CA HIS A 83 -8.02 -11.61 -0.57
C HIS A 83 -7.37 -10.24 -0.81
N MET A 84 -6.97 -9.96 -2.06
CA MET A 84 -6.24 -8.75 -2.42
C MET A 84 -6.67 -8.17 -3.76
N SER A 85 -6.65 -6.84 -3.85
CA SER A 85 -6.83 -6.08 -5.09
C SER A 85 -5.87 -4.90 -5.16
N LEU A 86 -5.59 -4.43 -6.38
CA LEU A 86 -4.61 -3.37 -6.63
C LEU A 86 -5.27 -1.98 -6.57
N LEU A 87 -4.60 -1.02 -5.93
CA LEU A 87 -4.94 0.41 -6.02
C LEU A 87 -4.49 1.01 -7.35
N ASN A 88 -5.20 2.04 -7.81
CA ASN A 88 -4.77 2.79 -8.99
C ASN A 88 -3.58 3.71 -8.67
N SER A 89 -3.54 4.25 -7.46
CA SER A 89 -2.47 5.14 -7.01
C SER A 89 -1.21 4.35 -6.67
N ARG A 90 -0.06 4.99 -6.94
CA ARG A 90 1.26 4.46 -6.61
C ARG A 90 2.16 5.54 -6.03
N LEU A 91 3.13 5.14 -5.23
CA LEU A 91 4.21 5.98 -4.72
C LEU A 91 5.53 5.54 -5.35
N SER A 92 5.88 6.14 -6.48
CA SER A 92 7.10 5.79 -7.20
C SER A 92 8.34 6.23 -6.43
N TYR A 93 9.49 5.64 -6.79
CA TYR A 93 10.72 5.87 -6.06
C TYR A 93 11.37 7.21 -6.41
N ARG A 94 10.90 8.28 -5.77
CA ARG A 94 11.32 9.64 -6.05
C ARG A 94 12.37 10.09 -5.03
N ARG A 95 13.64 10.02 -5.42
CA ARG A 95 14.80 10.43 -4.57
C ARG A 95 15.32 11.86 -4.81
N GLY A 96 14.86 12.52 -5.87
CA GLY A 96 15.36 13.83 -6.30
C GLY A 96 14.91 15.00 -5.41
N ARG A 97 15.15 16.23 -5.88
CA ARG A 97 14.62 17.45 -5.24
C ARG A 97 13.09 17.37 -5.23
N TYR A 98 12.49 17.58 -4.07
CA TYR A 98 11.07 17.35 -3.80
C TYR A 98 10.64 15.87 -3.92
N GLY A 99 11.54 14.94 -3.57
CA GLY A 99 11.28 13.52 -3.43
C GLY A 99 11.13 13.09 -1.95
N PHE A 100 10.72 11.84 -1.73
CA PHE A 100 10.46 11.28 -0.40
C PHE A 100 11.71 11.27 0.49
N THR A 101 12.89 11.05 -0.07
CA THR A 101 14.15 11.05 0.70
C THR A 101 14.46 12.43 1.29
N GLN A 102 14.15 13.51 0.57
CA GLN A 102 14.40 14.86 1.07
C GLN A 102 13.44 15.22 2.21
N SER A 103 12.14 14.91 2.05
CA SER A 103 11.14 15.22 3.09
C SER A 103 11.45 14.46 4.37
N LEU A 104 11.81 13.18 4.26
CA LEU A 104 12.23 12.34 5.39
C LEU A 104 13.45 12.92 6.13
N ARG A 105 14.47 13.40 5.41
CA ARG A 105 15.65 14.06 6.03
C ARG A 105 15.29 15.31 6.82
N GLN A 106 14.18 15.96 6.50
CA GLN A 106 13.70 17.16 7.19
C GLN A 106 12.65 16.85 8.26
N GLY A 107 12.33 15.56 8.50
CA GLY A 107 11.28 15.16 9.44
C GLY A 107 9.87 15.58 9.00
N MET A 108 9.67 15.82 7.71
CA MET A 108 8.42 16.32 7.15
C MET A 108 7.81 15.35 6.14
N GLY A 109 6.50 15.38 6.02
CA GLY A 109 5.76 14.82 4.89
C GLY A 109 6.04 15.58 3.59
N ILE A 110 5.90 14.89 2.46
CA ILE A 110 6.17 15.48 1.14
C ILE A 110 5.27 16.68 0.82
N THR A 111 4.09 16.78 1.42
CA THR A 111 3.19 17.92 1.21
C THR A 111 3.51 19.13 2.07
N GLU A 112 4.38 18.97 3.07
CA GLU A 112 4.75 20.02 4.03
C GLU A 112 6.00 20.77 3.59
N ILE A 113 6.89 20.13 2.82
CA ILE A 113 8.06 20.81 2.26
C ILE A 113 7.65 21.85 1.20
N LYS A 114 8.39 22.96 1.12
CA LYS A 114 8.18 24.00 0.11
C LYS A 114 8.22 23.39 -1.30
N HIS A 115 7.19 23.67 -2.11
CA HIS A 115 6.94 23.09 -3.44
C HIS A 115 6.69 21.56 -3.49
N GLY A 116 6.74 20.86 -2.36
CA GLY A 116 6.58 19.41 -2.31
C GLY A 116 5.20 18.94 -2.72
N ARG A 117 4.14 19.63 -2.29
CA ARG A 117 2.75 19.33 -2.71
C ARG A 117 2.54 19.38 -4.23
N ALA A 118 3.20 20.31 -4.92
CA ALA A 118 3.10 20.48 -6.37
C ALA A 118 4.06 19.56 -7.17
N SER A 119 5.03 18.94 -6.48
CA SER A 119 5.95 17.98 -7.08
C SER A 119 5.24 16.71 -7.56
N ALA A 120 5.91 15.90 -8.36
CA ALA A 120 5.38 14.61 -8.79
C ALA A 120 5.11 13.67 -7.59
N ALA A 121 5.98 13.67 -6.57
CA ALA A 121 5.80 12.88 -5.34
C ALA A 121 4.59 13.36 -4.53
N GLY A 122 4.43 14.69 -4.40
CA GLY A 122 3.28 15.27 -3.72
C GLY A 122 1.95 14.98 -4.42
N LYS A 123 1.94 15.04 -5.76
CA LYS A 123 0.76 14.69 -6.57
C LYS A 123 0.37 13.22 -6.39
N GLU A 124 1.33 12.30 -6.35
CA GLU A 124 1.10 10.88 -6.08
C GLU A 124 0.48 10.66 -4.69
N VAL A 125 1.01 11.30 -3.64
CA VAL A 125 0.43 11.22 -2.28
C VAL A 125 -0.99 11.79 -2.24
N VAL A 126 -1.23 12.94 -2.88
CA VAL A 126 -2.57 13.54 -2.92
C VAL A 126 -3.56 12.65 -3.68
N ALA A 127 -3.14 11.99 -4.75
CA ALA A 127 -3.97 11.03 -5.48
C ALA A 127 -4.31 9.81 -4.62
N LEU A 128 -3.31 9.23 -3.95
CA LEU A 128 -3.51 8.12 -3.01
C LEU A 128 -4.50 8.50 -1.91
N VAL A 129 -4.31 9.64 -1.24
CA VAL A 129 -5.21 10.08 -0.17
C VAL A 129 -6.64 10.25 -0.67
N LYS A 130 -6.84 10.75 -1.91
CA LYS A 130 -8.18 10.84 -2.51
C LYS A 130 -8.79 9.47 -2.76
N GLU A 131 -8.01 8.52 -3.25
CA GLU A 131 -8.47 7.14 -3.47
C GLU A 131 -8.83 6.45 -2.16
N LEU A 132 -7.98 6.55 -1.13
CA LEU A 132 -8.23 5.96 0.19
C LEU A 132 -9.49 6.53 0.86
N ARG A 133 -9.72 7.84 0.74
CA ARG A 133 -10.95 8.45 1.26
C ARG A 133 -12.20 7.88 0.60
N LYS A 134 -12.19 7.71 -0.73
CA LYS A 134 -13.30 7.08 -1.45
C LYS A 134 -13.54 5.64 -1.01
N LEU A 135 -12.48 4.87 -0.74
CA LEU A 135 -12.63 3.50 -0.24
C LEU A 135 -13.31 3.46 1.14
N VAL A 136 -12.91 4.35 2.05
CA VAL A 136 -13.52 4.44 3.38
C VAL A 136 -14.96 4.97 3.32
N GLU A 137 -15.27 5.88 2.39
CA GLU A 137 -16.63 6.40 2.18
C GLU A 137 -17.57 5.35 1.57
N ASN A 138 -17.08 4.52 0.64
CA ASN A 138 -17.86 3.48 -0.03
C ASN A 138 -17.97 2.17 0.79
N GLY A 139 -17.11 1.97 1.78
CA GLY A 139 -17.14 0.83 2.71
C GLY A 139 -18.09 1.03 3.90
N LYS A 140 -18.79 2.17 3.95
CA LYS A 140 -19.93 2.44 4.82
C LYS A 140 -21.24 2.16 4.08
#